data_AF-D2Q971-F1
#
_entry.id   AF-D2Q971-F1
#
_cell.length_a   1.000
_cell.length_b   1.000
_cell.length_c   1.000
_cell.angle_alpha   90.00
_cell.angle_beta   90.00
_cell.angle_gamma   90.00
#
_symmetry.space_group_name_H-M   'P 1'
#
loop_
_entity.id
_entity.type
_entity.pdbx_description
1 polymer ?
#
loop_
_entity_poly.entity_id
_entity_poly.type
_entity_poly.pdbx_seq_one_letter_code
_entity_poly.pdbx_strand_id
1 'polypeptide(L)'
;MELRYKGDAALEPLISQVAQDYGVSINVLHANVEYFGSQAIGILIVLVGGAGEPLVQALNQLKTHVFSYRELDRGQLAIAPETADSVASAQAQEV
;
A
#
# COMPACT_ATOMS: atom_id res chain seq x y z
N MET A 1 4.06 4.54 -5.02
CA MET A 1 2.94 3.76 -5.59
C MET A 1 2.10 3.18 -4.47
N GLU A 2 0.79 3.07 -4.68
CA GLU A 2 -0.16 2.37 -3.80
C GLU A 2 -0.42 0.99 -4.39
N LEU A 3 -0.32 -0.05 -3.56
CA LEU A 3 -0.59 -1.44 -3.89
C LEU A 3 -1.78 -1.89 -3.05
N ARG A 4 -2.80 -2.49 -3.67
CA ARG A 4 -3.95 -3.05 -2.97
C ARG A 4 -3.91 -4.56 -2.99
N TYR A 5 -4.05 -5.17 -1.83
CA TYR A 5 -4.04 -6.62 -1.65
C TYR A 5 -5.43 -7.12 -1.27
N LYS A 6 -5.73 -8.35 -1.68
CA LYS A 6 -6.95 -9.07 -1.30
C LYS A 6 -6.68 -10.57 -1.25
N GLY A 7 -7.14 -11.21 -0.18
CA GLY A 7 -7.04 -12.66 -0.01
C GLY A 7 -5.60 -13.12 0.20
N ASP A 8 -5.29 -14.31 -0.30
CA ASP A 8 -4.04 -15.01 0.01
C ASP A 8 -2.79 -14.29 -0.51
N ALA A 9 -2.91 -13.49 -1.57
CA ALA A 9 -1.82 -12.67 -2.12
C ALA A 9 -1.26 -11.65 -1.10
N ALA A 10 -2.03 -11.29 -0.07
CA ALA A 10 -1.57 -10.41 1.01
C ALA A 10 -0.60 -11.12 1.99
N LEU A 11 -0.56 -12.46 1.97
CA LEU A 11 0.26 -13.28 2.87
C LEU A 11 1.60 -13.69 2.24
N GLU A 12 1.79 -13.40 0.96
CA GLU A 12 3.03 -13.69 0.26
C GLU A 12 4.09 -12.62 0.55
N PRO A 13 5.38 -12.99 0.66
CA PRO A 13 6.47 -12.05 0.93
C PRO A 13 6.88 -11.25 -0.33
N LEU A 14 5.91 -10.79 -1.12
CA LEU A 14 6.10 -10.18 -2.44
C LEU A 14 7.11 -9.03 -2.41
N ILE A 15 7.05 -8.17 -1.39
CA ILE A 15 7.93 -7.00 -1.26
C ILE A 15 9.40 -7.41 -1.15
N SER A 16 9.71 -8.30 -0.20
CA SER A 16 11.09 -8.77 -0.02
C SER A 16 11.57 -9.60 -1.20
N GLN A 17 10.69 -10.38 -1.83
CA GLN A 17 11.04 -11.22 -2.98
C GLN A 17 11.42 -10.35 -4.18
N VAL A 18 10.58 -9.38 -4.56
CA VAL A 18 10.87 -8.48 -5.68
C VAL A 18 12.11 -7.63 -5.43
N ALA A 19 12.31 -7.15 -4.21
CA ALA A 19 13.52 -6.40 -3.86
C ALA A 19 14.80 -7.22 -4.11
N GLN A 20 14.79 -8.49 -3.72
CA GLN A 20 15.94 -9.40 -3.87
C GLN A 20 16.15 -9.84 -5.33
N ASP A 21 15.10 -10.28 -6.01
CA ASP A 21 15.20 -10.85 -7.36
C ASP A 21 15.67 -9.84 -8.41
N TYR A 22 15.28 -8.57 -8.24
CA TYR A 22 15.60 -7.51 -9.19
C TYR A 22 16.66 -6.53 -8.69
N GLY A 23 17.19 -6.73 -7.47
CA GLY A 23 18.19 -5.84 -6.89
C GLY A 23 17.71 -4.40 -6.71
N VAL A 24 16.42 -4.22 -6.41
CA VAL A 24 15.80 -2.90 -6.20
C VAL A 24 15.56 -2.64 -4.71
N SER A 25 15.53 -1.37 -4.33
CA SER A 25 15.05 -0.97 -3.01
C SER A 25 13.54 -0.80 -3.03
N ILE A 26 12.85 -1.33 -2.01
CA ILE A 26 11.42 -1.08 -1.79
C ILE A 26 11.24 -0.61 -0.37
N ASN A 27 10.86 0.65 -0.20
CA ASN A 27 10.61 1.26 1.10
C ASN A 27 9.11 1.39 1.31
N VAL A 28 8.59 0.75 2.36
CA VAL A 28 7.19 0.89 2.76
C VAL A 28 7.03 2.20 3.53
N LEU A 29 6.22 3.11 2.99
CA LEU A 29 5.94 4.42 3.59
C LEU A 29 4.71 4.37 4.49
N HIS A 30 3.71 3.58 4.11
CA HIS A 30 2.49 3.38 4.87
C HIS A 30 1.89 2.01 4.53
N ALA A 31 1.25 1.38 5.50
CA ALA A 31 0.53 0.13 5.30
C ALA A 31 -0.70 0.11 6.21
N ASN A 32 -1.85 -0.24 5.63
CA ASN A 32 -3.01 -0.67 6.41
C ASN A 32 -3.51 -1.99 5.81
N VAL A 33 -3.45 -3.07 6.59
CA VAL A 33 -3.93 -4.40 6.19
C VAL A 33 -4.76 -4.96 7.34
N GLU A 34 -5.99 -5.30 7.03
CA GLU A 34 -6.98 -5.82 7.97
C GLU A 34 -7.49 -7.18 7.52
N TYR A 35 -7.97 -7.98 8.47
CA TYR A 35 -8.59 -9.27 8.17
C TYR A 35 -10.11 -9.15 8.25
N PHE A 36 -10.79 -9.50 7.15
CA PHE A 36 -12.22 -9.73 7.10
C PHE A 36 -12.47 -11.23 7.02
N GLY A 37 -12.75 -11.85 8.17
CA GLY A 37 -12.76 -13.31 8.30
C GLY A 37 -11.37 -13.88 8.05
N SER A 38 -11.24 -14.76 7.06
CA SER A 38 -9.94 -15.32 6.64
C SER A 38 -9.25 -14.51 5.54
N GLN A 39 -9.85 -13.42 5.05
CA GLN A 39 -9.28 -12.65 3.94
C GLN A 39 -8.55 -11.41 4.46
N ALA A 40 -7.26 -11.32 4.18
CA ALA A 40 -6.50 -10.09 4.36
C ALA A 40 -6.83 -9.12 3.21
N ILE A 41 -7.15 -7.87 3.56
CA ILE A 41 -7.46 -6.79 2.62
C ILE A 41 -6.72 -5.55 3.08
N GLY A 42 -6.03 -4.88 2.16
CA GLY A 42 -5.27 -3.70 2.58
C GLY A 42 -4.61 -2.93 1.45
N ILE A 43 -3.98 -1.84 1.86
CA ILE A 43 -3.18 -0.97 1.02
C ILE A 43 -1.76 -0.86 1.57
N LEU A 44 -0.77 -0.88 0.68
CA LEU A 44 0.62 -0.51 0.96
C LEU A 44 1.01 0.65 0.06
N ILE A 45 1.57 1.70 0.65
CA ILE A 45 2.23 2.78 -0.08
C ILE A 45 3.73 2.51 -0.03
N VAL A 46 4.33 2.29 -1.20
CA VAL A 46 5.76 1.99 -1.31
C VAL A 46 6.48 2.95 -2.26
N LEU A 47 7.75 3.20 -1.95
CA LEU A 47 8.72 3.84 -2.83
C LEU A 47 9.67 2.78 -3.37
N VAL A 48 9.65 2.57 -4.68
CA VAL A 48 10.55 1.64 -5.37
C VAL A 48 11.70 2.45 -5.98
N GLY A 49 12.92 2.14 -5.58
CA GLY A 49 14.14 2.79 -6.05
C GLY A 49 15.05 1.79 -6.76
N GLY A 50 15.56 2.17 -7.92
CA GLY A 50 16.43 1.36 -8.76
C GLY A 50 16.70 2.10 -10.07
N ALA A 51 17.30 1.42 -11.05
CA ALA A 51 17.57 2.00 -12.37
C ALA A 51 17.46 0.96 -13.48
N GLY A 52 17.22 1.44 -14.70
CA GLY A 52 17.23 0.62 -15.90
C GLY A 52 16.13 -0.45 -15.93
N GLU A 53 16.42 -1.54 -16.64
CA GLU A 53 15.48 -2.64 -16.86
C GLU A 53 15.04 -3.38 -15.57
N PRO A 54 15.92 -3.63 -14.58
CA PRO A 54 15.49 -4.29 -13.34
C PRO A 54 14.40 -3.54 -12.59
N LEU A 55 14.43 -2.20 -12.60
CA LEU A 55 13.37 -1.38 -12.02
C LEU A 55 12.04 -1.60 -12.76
N VAL A 56 12.05 -1.60 -14.09
CA VAL A 56 10.84 -1.82 -14.89
C VAL A 56 10.25 -3.21 -14.62
N GLN A 57 11.10 -4.24 -14.56
CA GLN A 57 10.67 -5.62 -14.28
C GLN A 57 10.10 -5.75 -12.85
N ALA A 58 10.75 -5.15 -11.86
CA ALA A 58 10.26 -5.13 -10.48
C ALA A 58 8.89 -4.44 -10.36
N LEU A 59 8.73 -3.27 -11.01
CA LEU A 59 7.45 -2.56 -11.03
C LEU A 59 6.36 -3.41 -11.69
N ASN A 60 6.68 -4.08 -12.80
CA ASN A 60 5.73 -4.97 -13.47
C ASN A 60 5.33 -6.16 -12.58
N GLN A 61 6.28 -6.78 -11.88
CA GLN A 61 5.96 -7.88 -10.96
C GLN A 61 5.03 -7.46 -9.83
N LEU A 62 5.28 -6.31 -9.22
CA LEU A 62 4.37 -5.77 -8.20
C LEU A 62 2.98 -5.55 -8.78
N LYS A 63 2.88 -4.95 -9.98
CA LYS A 63 1.61 -4.62 -10.63
C LYS A 63 0.77 -5.86 -10.99
N THR A 64 1.40 -6.97 -11.35
CA THR A 64 0.70 -8.20 -11.76
C THR A 64 0.26 -9.08 -10.58
N HIS A 65 0.89 -8.93 -9.42
CA HIS A 65 0.62 -9.76 -8.23
C HIS A 65 -0.32 -9.11 -7.21
N VAL A 66 -0.68 -7.84 -7.41
CA VAL A 66 -1.60 -7.12 -6.53
C VAL A 66 -2.98 -7.03 -7.17
N PHE A 67 -4.02 -6.91 -6.35
CA PHE A 67 -5.39 -6.78 -6.82
C PHE A 67 -5.59 -5.53 -7.68
N SER A 68 -4.99 -4.42 -7.27
CA SER A 68 -4.90 -3.20 -8.08
C SER A 68 -3.76 -2.33 -7.59
N TYR A 69 -3.29 -1.42 -8.43
CA TYR A 69 -2.27 -0.45 -8.05
C TYR A 69 -2.63 0.96 -8.52
N ARG A 70 -2.00 1.96 -7.91
CA ARG A 70 -2.05 3.35 -8.34
C ARG A 70 -0.66 3.97 -8.26
N GLU A 71 -0.22 4.63 -9.33
CA GLU A 71 0.98 5.45 -9.28
C GLU A 71 0.66 6.74 -8.51
N LEU A 72 1.59 7.15 -7.64
CA LEU A 72 1.38 8.29 -6.76
C LEU A 72 2.47 9.30 -7.02
N ASP A 73 2.06 10.53 -7.31
CA ASP A 73 2.96 11.67 -7.25
C ASP A 73 3.12 12.13 -5.80
N ARG A 74 4.29 12.66 -5.48
CA ARG A 74 4.60 13.13 -4.12
C ARG A 74 3.62 14.21 -3.63
N GLY A 75 3.05 15.01 -4.55
CA GLY A 75 1.99 15.97 -4.24
C GLY A 75 0.62 15.35 -3.94
N GLN A 76 0.34 14.14 -4.42
CA GLN A 76 -0.92 13.43 -4.20
C GLN A 76 -0.94 12.66 -2.86
N LEU A 77 0.22 12.37 -2.29
CA LEU A 77 0.36 11.74 -0.97
C LEU A 77 0.06 12.69 0.19
N ALA A 78 0.16 14.00 -0.03
CA ALA A 78 -0.10 15.03 0.98
C ALA A 78 -1.60 15.31 1.20
N ILE A 79 -2.49 14.63 0.45
CA ILE A 79 -3.93 14.90 0.41
C ILE A 79 -4.77 13.74 0.96
N ALA A 80 -4.24 12.91 1.86
CA ALA A 80 -5.10 12.08 2.68
C ALA A 80 -5.70 12.97 3.78
N PRO A 81 -6.99 13.38 3.70
CA PRO A 81 -7.60 14.03 4.84
C PRO A 81 -7.54 13.02 5.99
N GLU A 82 -6.97 13.46 7.09
CA GLU A 82 -7.07 12.78 8.36
C GLU A 82 -8.53 12.37 8.55
N THR A 83 -8.76 11.08 8.78
CA THR A 83 -10.01 10.56 9.31
C THR A 83 -10.12 11.08 10.75
N ALA A 84 -10.41 12.37 10.88
CA ALA A 84 -10.53 13.11 12.13
C ALA A 84 -11.84 13.89 12.11
N ASP A 85 -12.92 13.23 11.69
CA ASP A 85 -14.29 13.70 11.93
C ASP A 85 -15.12 12.60 12.63
N SER A 86 -14.48 11.94 13.60
CA SER A 86 -15.10 10.96 14.49
C SER A 86 -14.96 11.37 15.96
N VAL A 87 -15.12 12.68 16.25
CA VAL A 87 -15.29 13.21 17.61
C VAL A 87 -16.19 14.46 17.62
N ALA A 88 -17.33 14.44 16.92
CA ALA A 88 -18.33 15.52 17.03
C ALA A 88 -19.74 15.06 17.44
N SER A 89 -19.94 13.76 17.72
CA SER A 89 -21.28 13.22 18.05
C SER A 89 -21.49 12.88 19.53
N ALA A 90 -20.54 13.19 20.43
CA ALA A 90 -20.60 12.69 21.81
C ALA A 90 -20.81 13.73 22.91
N GLN A 91 -20.90 15.04 22.60
CA GLN A 91 -21.08 16.06 23.65
C GLN A 91 -22.00 17.20 23.21
N ALA A 92 -23.32 17.01 23.35
CA ALA A 92 -24.29 18.04 23.75
C ALA A 92 -25.72 17.46 23.71
N GLN A 93 -25.96 16.46 24.56
CA GLN A 93 -27.31 16.15 25.02
C GLN A 93 -27.24 16.04 26.54
N GLU A 94 -27.18 17.20 27.19
CA GLU A 94 -27.42 17.40 28.62
C GLU A 94 -27.51 18.92 28.87
N VAL A 95 -28.72 19.49 28.72
CA VAL A 95 -29.48 20.26 29.73
C VAL A 95 -30.82 20.71 29.17
#